data_AF-A0A955FS56-F1
#
_entry.id   AF-A0A955FS56-F1
#
_cell.length_a   1.000
_cell.length_b   1.000
_cell.length_c   1.000
_cell.angle_alpha   90.00
_cell.angle_beta   90.00
_cell.angle_gamma   90.00
#
_symmetry.space_group_name_H-M   'P 1'
#
loop_
_entity.id
_entity.type
_entity.pdbx_description
1 polymer ?
#
loop_
_entity_poly.entity_id
_entity_poly.type
_entity_poly.pdbx_seq_one_letter_code
_entity_poly.pdbx_strand_id
1 'polypeptide(L)' 'MQLRRPKKNFAFIDSQNLNLGTQKVGWKMDWQKFLTYLRSEHNVSDAYLFIGYMQEHEDMYKQLHDLGYLVVLKPTVG' A
#
# COMPACT_ATOMS: atom_id res chain seq x y z
N MET A 1 -36.15 7.70 -6.42
CA MET A 1 -34.86 8.32 -6.05
C MET A 1 -33.73 7.34 -6.37
N GLN A 2 -32.78 7.70 -7.23
CA GLN A 2 -31.57 6.88 -7.41
C GLN A 2 -30.64 7.13 -6.22
N LEU A 3 -30.37 6.08 -5.43
CA LEU A 3 -29.33 6.12 -4.40
C LEU A 3 -27.97 6.29 -5.08
N ARG A 4 -27.36 7.47 -4.96
CA ARG A 4 -25.98 7.68 -5.39
C ARG A 4 -25.09 6.85 -4.47
N ARG A 5 -24.51 5.76 -4.98
CA ARG A 5 -23.49 5.01 -4.25
C ARG A 5 -22.33 5.97 -3.96
N PRO A 6 -21.79 6.01 -2.72
CA PRO A 6 -20.62 6.83 -2.44
C PRO A 6 -19.51 6.46 -3.42
N LYS A 7 -18.87 7.47 -4.02
CA LYS A 7 -17.72 7.24 -4.91
C LYS A 7 -16.62 6.59 -4.08
N LYS A 8 -16.17 5.42 -4.51
CA LYS A 8 -15.04 4.71 -3.89
C LYS A 8 -13.74 5.40 -4.30
N ASN A 9 -12.88 5.69 -3.33
CA ASN A 9 -11.54 6.21 -3.59
C ASN A 9 -10.54 5.06 -3.60
N PHE A 10 -9.58 5.12 -4.52
CA PHE A 10 -8.57 4.10 -4.72
C PHE A 10 -7.20 4.74 -4.50
N ALA A 11 -6.32 4.04 -3.76
CA ALA A 11 -4.93 4.46 -3.61
C ALA A 11 -4.03 3.57 -4.48
N PHE A 12 -3.09 4.21 -5.19
CA PHE A 12 -2.05 3.54 -5.97
C PHE A 12 -0.71 4.00 -5.41
N ILE A 13 0.01 3.08 -4.75
CA ILE A 13 1.15 3.41 -3.90
C ILE A 13 2.41 2.80 -4.47
N ASP A 14 3.40 3.63 -4.76
CA ASP A 14 4.77 3.18 -5.04
C ASP A 14 5.50 2.93 -3.71
N SER A 15 5.69 1.65 -3.38
CA SER A 15 6.32 1.25 -2.11
C SER A 15 7.79 1.66 -2.02
N GLN A 16 8.50 1.69 -3.14
CA GLN A 16 9.93 2.02 -3.17
C GLN A 16 10.13 3.50 -2.92
N ASN A 17 9.36 4.35 -3.60
CA ASN A 17 9.41 5.79 -3.38
C ASN A 17 9.07 6.16 -1.94
N LEU A 18 8.00 5.57 -1.41
CA LEU A 18 7.54 5.84 -0.06
C LEU A 18 8.57 5.41 0.99
N ASN A 19 9.13 4.20 0.88
CA ASN A 19 10.11 3.68 1.82
C ASN A 19 11.41 4.51 1.82
N LEU A 20 11.94 4.85 0.64
CA LEU A 20 13.12 5.72 0.52
C LEU A 20 12.86 7.13 1.08
N GLY A 21 11.66 7.66 0.84
CA GLY A 21 11.25 8.97 1.36
C GLY A 21 11.23 9.00 2.89
N THR A 22 10.64 8.00 3.54
CA THR A 22 10.59 7.94 5.01
C THR A 22 11.93 7.65 5.66
N GLN A 23 12.76 6.81 5.04
CA GLN A 23 14.11 6.54 5.55
C GLN A 23 14.99 7.80 5.56
N LYS A 24 14.87 8.67 4.55
CA LYS A 24 15.61 9.93 4.48
C LYS A 24 15.34 10.87 5.66
N VAL A 25 14.18 10.74 6.32
CA VAL A 25 13.81 11.52 7.50
C VAL A 25 13.91 10.70 8.80
N GLY A 26 14.57 9.54 8.76
CA GLY A 26 14.80 8.67 9.93
C GLY A 26 13.56 7.89 10.38
N TRP A 27 12.52 7.79 9.54
CA TRP A 27 11.29 7.08 9.87
C TRP A 27 11.29 5.68 9.26
N LYS A 28 10.81 4.71 10.05
CA LYS A 28 10.46 3.37 9.57
C LYS A 28 8.97 3.32 9.24
N MET A 29 8.63 2.80 8.06
CA MET A 29 7.24 2.69 7.64
C MET A 29 6.45 1.74 8.55
N ASP A 30 5.27 2.20 8.99
CA ASP A 30 4.26 1.39 9.65
C ASP A 30 3.07 1.25 8.70
N TRP A 31 3.03 0.11 8.00
CA TRP A 31 2.04 -0.15 6.94
C TRP A 31 0.61 -0.23 7.47
N GLN A 32 0.40 -0.73 8.69
CA GLN A 32 -0.92 -0.78 9.29
C GLN A 32 -1.46 0.64 9.56
N LYS A 33 -0.63 1.50 10.16
CA LYS A 33 -1.03 2.90 10.41
C LYS A 33 -1.25 3.66 9.11
N PHE A 34 -0.41 3.44 8.10
CA PHE A 34 -0.58 4.10 6.81
C PHE A 34 -1.90 3.69 6.13
N LEU A 35 -2.26 2.41 6.14
CA LEU A 35 -3.55 1.97 5.60
C LEU A 35 -4.74 2.55 6.38
N THR A 36 -4.65 2.58 7.70
CA THR A 36 -5.68 3.22 8.55
C THR A 36 -5.86 4.69 8.19
N TYR A 37 -4.76 5.43 8.02
CA TYR A 37 -4.79 6.84 7.61
C TYR A 37 -5.44 7.03 6.23
N LEU A 38 -5.10 6.21 5.23
CA LEU A 38 -5.72 6.29 3.91
C LEU A 38 -7.24 6.05 3.97
N ARG A 39 -7.67 5.12 4.82
CA ARG A 39 -9.09 4.81 5.03
C ARG A 39 -9.82 5.93 5.78
N SER A 40 -9.25 6.46 6.85
CA SER A 40 -9.91 7.48 7.69
C SER A 40 -9.93 8.85 7.02
N GLU A 41 -8.80 9.30 6.50
CA GLU A 41 -8.65 10.68 6.02
C GLU A 41 -9.09 10.84 4.56
N HIS A 42 -8.93 9.79 3.75
CA HIS A 42 -9.14 9.87 2.30
C HIS A 42 -10.27 8.95 1.80
N ASN A 43 -10.97 8.26 2.71
CA ASN A 43 -12.06 7.32 2.38
C ASN A 43 -11.64 6.28 1.30
N VAL A 44 -10.38 5.84 1.36
CA VAL A 44 -9.85 4.85 0.42
C VAL A 44 -10.50 3.50 0.71
N SER A 45 -11.14 2.91 -0.29
CA SER A 45 -11.70 1.55 -0.19
C SER A 45 -10.63 0.50 -0.44
N ASP A 46 -9.80 0.71 -1.46
CA ASP A 46 -8.82 -0.26 -1.94
C ASP A 46 -7.47 0.44 -2.15
N ALA A 47 -6.41 -0.16 -1.61
CA ALA A 47 -5.05 0.35 -1.68
C ALA A 47 -4.15 -0.64 -2.43
N TYR A 48 -3.80 -0.29 -3.67
CA TYR A 48 -2.87 -1.03 -4.51
C TYR A 48 -1.44 -0.65 -4.14
N LEU A 49 -0.63 -1.63 -3.75
CA LEU A 49 0.76 -1.43 -3.35
C LEU A 49 1.69 -2.08 -4.37
N PHE A 50 2.39 -1.26 -5.15
CA PHE A 50 3.32 -1.72 -6.16
C PHE A 50 4.70 -1.91 -5.55
N ILE A 51 5.27 -3.10 -5.71
CA ILE A 51 6.57 -3.46 -5.13
C ILE A 51 7.35 -4.40 -6.04
N GLY A 52 8.67 -4.23 -6.11
CA GLY A 52 9.56 -5.17 -6.80
C GLY A 52 9.58 -6.52 -6.10
N TYR A 53 9.48 -7.60 -6.88
CA TYR A 53 9.57 -8.96 -6.37
C TYR A 53 11.03 -9.33 -6.04
N MET A 54 11.22 -9.87 -4.84
CA MET A 54 12.44 -10.44 -4.29
C MET A 54 12.03 -11.63 -3.44
N GLN A 55 12.59 -12.81 -3.70
CA GLN A 55 12.16 -14.07 -3.07
C GLN A 55 12.35 -14.04 -1.55
N GLU A 56 13.40 -13.37 -1.07
CA GLU A 56 13.71 -13.17 0.34
C GLU A 56 12.66 -12.33 1.11
N HIS A 57 11.74 -11.67 0.41
CA HIS A 57 10.74 -10.78 1.00
C HIS A 57 9.31 -11.35 0.99
N GLU A 58 9.14 -12.64 0.70
CA GLU A 58 7.82 -13.28 0.62
C GLU A 58 6.96 -13.12 1.88
N ASP A 59 7.56 -13.23 3.07
CA ASP A 59 6.87 -13.03 4.34
C ASP A 59 6.32 -11.61 4.48
N MET A 60 7.05 -10.60 4.00
CA MET A 60 6.60 -9.21 4.02
C MET A 60 5.42 -9.01 3.05
N TYR A 61 5.44 -9.62 1.86
CA TYR A 61 4.31 -9.54 0.93
C TYR A 61 3.05 -10.16 1.52
N LYS A 62 3.19 -11.31 2.19
CA LYS A 62 2.10 -11.96 2.90
C LYS A 62 1.52 -11.07 4.00
N GLN A 63 2.38 -10.46 4.83
CA GLN A 63 1.94 -9.51 5.85
C GLN A 63 1.17 -8.33 5.24
N LEU A 64 1.64 -7.75 4.13
CA LEU A 64 0.97 -6.65 3.45
C LEU A 64 -0.41 -7.05 2.91
N HIS A 65 -0.53 -8.27 2.36
CA HIS A 65 -1.82 -8.83 1.97
C HIS A 65 -2.76 -9.03 3.16
N ASP A 66 -2.27 -9.61 4.26
CA ASP A 66 -3.06 -9.86 5.47
C ASP A 66 -3.57 -8.54 6.10
N LEU A 67 -2.80 -7.46 5.98
CA LEU A 67 -3.23 -6.11 6.38
C LEU A 67 -4.35 -5.54 5.49
N GLY A 68 -4.51 -6.06 4.28
CA GLY A 68 -5.54 -5.67 3.32
C GLY A 68 -5.05 -4.78 2.17
N TYR A 69 -3.75 -4.76 1.89
CA TYR A 69 -3.23 -4.19 0.64
C TYR A 69 -3.45 -5.14 -0.53
N LEU A 70 -3.77 -4.56 -1.69
CA LEU A 70 -3.74 -5.25 -2.97
C LEU A 70 -2.31 -5.16 -3.52
N VAL A 71 -1.44 -6.09 -3.09
CA VAL A 71 -0.02 -6.08 -3.49
C VAL A 71 0.11 -6.47 -4.96
N VAL A 72 0.82 -5.64 -5.72
CA VAL A 72 1.12 -5.84 -7.13
C VAL A 72 2.63 -6.02 -7.27
N LEU A 73 3.06 -7.27 -7.42
CA LEU A 73 4.46 -7.62 -7.60
C LEU A 73 4.93 -7.25 -9.01
N LYS A 74 6.03 -6.50 -9.08
CA LYS A 74 6.70 -6.12 -10.33
C LYS A 74 7.92 -7.01 -10.53
N PRO A 75 8.13 -7.55 -11.75
CA PRO A 75 9.39 -8.22 -12.08
C PRO A 75 10.55 -7.26 -11.84
N THR A 76 11.58 -7.75 -11.16
CA THR A 76 12.85 -7.05 -11.00
C THR A 76 13.83 -7.61 -12.03
N VAL A 77 14.71 -6.75 -12.54
CA VAL A 77 15.88 -7.22 -13.30
C VAL A 77 16.87 -7.70 -12.26
N GLY A 78 17.02 -9.03 -12.17
CA GLY A 78 18.10 -9.68 -11.42
C GLY A 78 19.44 -9.50 -12.10
#